data_AF-A0A7I4Y5Q5-F1
#
_entry.id   AF-A0A7I4Y5Q5-F1
#
_cell.length_a   1.000
_cell.length_b   1.000
_cell.length_c   1.000
_cell.angle_alpha   90.00
_cell.angle_beta   90.00
_cell.angle_gamma   90.00
#
_symmetry.space_group_name_H-M   'P 1'
#
loop_
_entity.id
_entity.type
_entity.pdbx_description
1 polymer ?
#
loop_
_entity_poly.entity_id
_entity_poly.type
_entity_poly.pdbx_seq_one_letter_code
_entity_poly.pdbx_strand_id
1 'polypeptide(L)'
;MLSGQKCLGSPIASTDSSTLVHSFQVEDDLQPWEQYWDLESQIPTKEFTGPEKEEKAKVNKQVLQEFNDTIQRRSDGYYVRIPFKKDHDELPDNRALAWKRLRSILQTYTDQPSILQQYDQVFKDQLQKGILEEVHESNDLFSVKKHYLSHLPVFTPHKETTKFRVVFDASAHYKNCPSLNDVTHQRPTMLPKLYSILLRFRVGKYVLISDVEKAFLQVRLQERDRDFTRCLWVKDINKPLTEENLAVYRFTRVTFGINASPFLLSATILFHLRHSVEKKDLAEEIATNLYVDNLFTCAETKEDAIQKYVDLKDIFSEIQMNLREFMANSSEIMDSIAEHDRSSNKSPKVLVQTENRSRRKRVRQQTCGCTTTCFHLRPSWMVHPPAGSGKAFSTTAMETTVRVG
;
A
#
# COMPACT_ATOMS: atom_id res chain seq x y z
N MET A 1 -56.91 25.18 -59.08
CA MET A 1 -57.04 23.72 -59.17
C MET A 1 -55.70 23.09 -58.82
N LEU A 2 -55.71 22.13 -57.87
CA LEU A 2 -54.75 21.02 -57.65
C LEU A 2 -53.26 21.41 -57.38
N SER A 3 -52.75 21.39 -56.14
CA SER A 3 -52.42 20.27 -55.24
C SER A 3 -51.10 19.54 -55.57
N GLY A 4 -50.22 19.37 -54.56
CA GLY A 4 -49.22 18.29 -54.56
C GLY A 4 -47.88 18.60 -53.88
N GLN A 5 -47.72 18.13 -52.64
CA GLN A 5 -46.46 18.07 -51.88
C GLN A 5 -45.40 17.15 -52.55
N LYS A 6 -44.09 17.46 -52.39
CA LYS A 6 -43.09 16.80 -51.51
C LYS A 6 -41.64 17.00 -52.02
N CYS A 7 -40.72 16.99 -51.04
CA CYS A 7 -39.25 16.86 -51.13
C CYS A 7 -38.44 18.15 -51.38
N LEU A 8 -37.98 18.77 -50.28
CA LEU A 8 -36.76 19.57 -50.25
C LEU A 8 -35.77 18.88 -49.30
N GLY A 9 -34.60 18.54 -49.83
CA GLY A 9 -33.42 18.15 -49.05
C GLY A 9 -32.64 19.39 -48.59
N SER A 10 -32.16 19.31 -47.36
CA SER A 10 -31.36 20.26 -46.58
C SER A 10 -29.94 20.51 -47.17
N PRO A 11 -29.03 21.24 -46.50
CA PRO A 11 -29.17 22.13 -45.32
C PRO A 11 -28.46 23.49 -45.48
N ILE A 12 -28.68 24.41 -44.54
CA ILE A 12 -27.67 25.12 -43.72
C ILE A 12 -28.48 26.00 -42.76
N ALA A 13 -28.53 25.59 -41.49
CA ALA A 13 -29.05 26.41 -40.40
C ALA A 13 -27.94 26.59 -39.36
N SER A 14 -27.62 27.85 -39.12
CA SER A 14 -26.90 28.41 -37.99
C SER A 14 -27.58 28.09 -36.66
N THR A 15 -26.82 27.79 -35.60
CA THR A 15 -26.66 28.61 -34.38
C THR A 15 -25.90 27.86 -33.27
N ASP A 16 -25.35 28.66 -32.36
CA ASP A 16 -24.89 28.35 -31.00
C ASP A 16 -23.47 27.81 -30.78
N SER A 17 -22.60 28.76 -30.43
CA SER A 17 -21.33 28.53 -29.75
C SER A 17 -21.62 28.09 -28.32
N SER A 18 -21.44 26.79 -28.05
CA SER A 18 -21.44 26.24 -26.70
C SER A 18 -19.99 25.96 -26.27
N THR A 19 -19.60 26.61 -25.18
CA THR A 19 -18.42 26.29 -24.37
C THR A 19 -18.50 24.84 -23.87
N LEU A 20 -17.63 23.97 -24.38
CA LEU A 20 -17.43 22.63 -23.83
C LEU A 20 -16.64 22.72 -22.52
N VAL A 21 -17.37 22.86 -21.42
CA VAL A 21 -16.89 22.49 -20.08
C VAL A 21 -16.89 20.96 -20.04
N HIS A 22 -15.71 20.34 -20.06
CA HIS A 22 -15.61 18.91 -19.83
C HIS A 22 -15.79 18.64 -18.33
N SER A 23 -17.04 18.60 -17.88
CA SER A 23 -17.41 18.06 -16.57
C SER A 23 -17.10 16.56 -16.57
N PHE A 24 -16.15 16.13 -15.74
CA PHE A 24 -15.99 14.73 -15.38
C PHE A 24 -17.19 14.34 -14.52
N GLN A 25 -18.22 13.77 -15.14
CA GLN A 25 -19.20 12.98 -14.44
C GLN A 25 -18.50 11.67 -14.07
N VAL A 26 -18.26 11.46 -12.78
CA VAL A 26 -17.91 10.14 -12.25
C VAL A 26 -19.21 9.36 -12.26
N GLU A 27 -19.46 8.64 -13.35
CA GLU A 27 -20.40 7.54 -13.33
C GLU A 27 -19.84 6.47 -12.38
N ASP A 28 -20.68 6.12 -11.42
CA ASP A 28 -20.46 5.12 -10.38
C ASP A 28 -20.55 3.72 -11.02
N ASP A 29 -19.56 3.38 -11.85
CA ASP A 29 -19.39 2.04 -12.40
C ASP A 29 -18.77 1.14 -11.33
N LEU A 30 -19.65 0.59 -10.50
CA LEU A 30 -19.43 -0.63 -9.74
C LEU A 30 -19.12 -1.79 -10.71
N GLN A 31 -17.88 -1.84 -11.19
CA GLN A 31 -17.32 -3.01 -11.88
C GLN A 31 -17.37 -4.21 -10.92
N PRO A 32 -18.10 -5.28 -11.26
CA PRO A 32 -18.20 -6.47 -10.43
C PRO A 32 -16.82 -7.08 -10.18
N TRP A 33 -16.59 -7.35 -8.91
CA TRP A 33 -15.60 -8.16 -8.21
C TRP A 33 -15.28 -9.55 -8.83
N GLU A 34 -15.41 -9.75 -10.14
CA GLU A 34 -15.09 -11.00 -10.86
C GLU A 34 -13.63 -11.07 -11.36
N GLN A 35 -12.83 -10.01 -11.16
CA GLN A 35 -11.36 -10.07 -11.33
C GLN A 35 -10.62 -10.27 -9.98
N TYR A 36 -11.35 -10.73 -8.97
CA TYR A 36 -10.81 -11.26 -7.72
C TYR A 36 -10.07 -12.56 -8.05
N TRP A 37 -8.77 -12.57 -7.80
CA TRP A 37 -7.98 -13.78 -7.65
C TRP A 37 -8.00 -14.74 -8.83
N ASP A 38 -6.90 -14.68 -9.56
CA ASP A 38 -6.33 -15.80 -10.30
C ASP A 38 -5.94 -16.95 -9.32
N LEU A 39 -6.94 -17.44 -8.58
CA LEU A 39 -6.95 -18.61 -7.71
C LEU A 39 -6.77 -19.89 -8.54
N GLU A 40 -6.88 -19.76 -9.87
CA GLU A 40 -6.53 -20.76 -10.89
C GLU A 40 -5.04 -20.77 -11.25
N SER A 41 -4.28 -19.68 -11.06
CA SER A 41 -2.81 -19.69 -11.26
C SER A 41 -2.01 -20.52 -10.24
N GLN A 42 -2.69 -21.10 -9.25
CA GLN A 42 -2.06 -21.74 -8.07
C GLN A 42 -2.59 -23.13 -7.73
N ILE A 43 -3.43 -23.73 -8.57
CA ILE A 43 -3.50 -25.20 -8.65
C ILE A 43 -2.21 -25.62 -9.39
N PRO A 44 -1.41 -26.57 -8.90
CA PRO A 44 -0.29 -27.10 -9.67
C PRO A 44 -0.84 -27.96 -10.81
N THR A 45 -1.51 -27.35 -11.80
CA THR A 45 -1.37 -27.81 -13.16
C THR A 45 0.12 -27.69 -13.46
N LYS A 46 0.72 -28.78 -13.94
CA LYS A 46 2.11 -28.77 -14.41
C LYS A 46 2.17 -27.92 -15.69
N GLU A 47 1.95 -26.62 -15.57
CA GLU A 47 2.34 -25.69 -16.61
C GLU A 47 3.86 -25.62 -16.59
N PHE A 48 4.45 -25.92 -17.74
CA PHE A 48 5.87 -25.95 -17.97
C PHE A 48 6.42 -24.51 -17.93
N THR A 49 6.54 -23.92 -16.74
CA THR A 49 7.19 -22.62 -16.54
C THR A 49 8.70 -22.83 -16.67
N GLY A 50 9.22 -22.78 -17.90
CA GLY A 50 10.60 -23.13 -18.24
C GLY A 50 11.69 -22.14 -17.74
N PRO A 51 12.71 -21.80 -18.55
CA PRO A 51 13.91 -21.06 -18.14
C PRO A 51 13.65 -19.68 -17.51
N GLU A 52 12.52 -19.05 -17.81
CA GLU A 52 12.13 -17.73 -17.29
C GLU A 52 12.00 -17.69 -15.76
N LYS A 53 11.54 -18.78 -15.12
CA LYS A 53 11.40 -18.84 -13.65
C LYS A 53 12.76 -18.90 -12.97
N GLU A 54 13.70 -19.64 -13.56
CA GLU A 54 15.08 -19.76 -13.07
C GLU A 54 15.84 -18.45 -13.26
N GLU A 55 15.68 -17.78 -14.41
CA GLU A 55 16.23 -16.46 -14.67
C GLU A 55 15.72 -15.42 -13.68
N LYS A 56 14.39 -15.36 -13.44
CA LYS A 56 13.80 -14.48 -12.43
C LYS A 56 14.35 -14.76 -11.03
N ALA A 57 14.54 -16.03 -10.66
CA ALA A 57 15.13 -16.41 -9.37
C ALA A 57 16.59 -15.95 -9.26
N LYS A 58 17.37 -16.07 -10.34
CA LYS A 58 18.76 -15.60 -10.40
C LYS A 58 18.85 -14.08 -10.25
N VAL A 59 18.02 -13.32 -10.98
CA VAL A 59 17.94 -11.86 -10.86
C VAL A 59 17.54 -11.46 -9.44
N ASN A 60 16.51 -12.08 -8.87
CA ASN A 60 16.08 -11.82 -7.49
C ASN A 60 17.20 -12.06 -6.47
N LYS A 61 17.99 -13.12 -6.65
CA LYS A 61 19.14 -13.43 -5.80
C LYS A 61 20.23 -12.36 -5.93
N GLN A 62 20.52 -11.91 -7.15
CA GLN A 62 21.49 -10.84 -7.40
C GLN A 62 21.06 -9.52 -6.76
N VAL A 63 19.80 -9.11 -6.94
CA VAL A 63 19.25 -7.89 -6.33
C VAL A 63 19.34 -7.95 -4.79
N LEU A 64 18.99 -9.09 -4.19
CA LEU A 64 19.10 -9.26 -2.74
C LEU A 64 20.57 -9.26 -2.26
N GLN A 65 21.48 -9.83 -3.04
CA GLN A 65 22.91 -9.80 -2.74
C GLN A 65 23.44 -8.36 -2.77
N GLU A 66 23.15 -7.61 -3.84
CA GLU A 66 23.54 -6.21 -3.96
C GLU A 66 22.95 -5.34 -2.83
N PHE A 67 21.70 -5.62 -2.42
CA PHE A 67 21.11 -4.99 -1.26
C PHE A 67 21.91 -5.28 0.03
N ASN A 68 22.22 -6.55 0.31
CA ASN A 68 22.98 -6.95 1.50
C ASN A 68 24.41 -6.38 1.50
N ASP A 69 25.03 -6.27 0.32
CA ASP A 69 26.39 -5.74 0.17
C ASP A 69 26.42 -4.21 0.34
N THR A 70 25.29 -3.52 0.15
CA THR A 70 25.24 -2.05 0.14
C THR A 70 24.48 -1.43 1.31
N ILE A 71 23.61 -2.17 2.01
CA ILE A 71 22.89 -1.66 3.18
C ILE A 71 23.85 -1.25 4.29
N GLN A 72 23.59 -0.10 4.91
CA GLN A 72 24.42 0.45 5.99
C GLN A 72 23.55 0.73 7.22
N ARG A 73 23.95 0.18 8.38
CA ARG A 73 23.41 0.62 9.67
C ARG A 73 24.20 1.86 10.12
N ARG A 74 23.51 2.96 10.36
CA ARG A 74 24.06 4.19 10.97
C ARG A 74 23.36 4.42 12.31
N SER A 75 23.81 5.43 13.06
CA SER A 75 23.27 5.74 14.39
C SER A 75 21.77 6.06 14.39
N ASP A 76 21.26 6.59 13.28
CA ASP A 76 19.87 6.99 13.14
C ASP A 76 19.03 6.02 12.29
N GLY A 77 19.56 4.87 11.88
CA GLY A 77 18.78 3.82 11.20
C GLY A 77 19.51 3.20 10.00
N TYR A 78 18.75 2.50 9.16
CA TYR A 78 19.29 1.81 7.98
C TYR A 78 19.21 2.67 6.70
N TYR A 79 20.31 2.67 5.95
CA TYR A 79 20.48 3.36 4.69
C TYR A 79 20.64 2.37 3.54
N VAL A 80 19.73 2.45 2.58
CA VAL A 80 19.64 1.53 1.44
C VAL A 80 19.92 2.24 0.12
N ARG A 81 20.15 1.43 -0.92
CA ARG A 81 20.25 1.86 -2.32
C ARG A 81 18.99 1.49 -3.08
N ILE A 82 18.65 2.32 -4.07
CA ILE A 82 17.64 1.99 -5.06
C ILE A 82 18.21 0.86 -5.94
N PRO A 83 17.48 -0.26 -6.12
CA PRO A 83 17.97 -1.41 -6.88
C PRO A 83 17.78 -1.16 -8.38
N PHE A 84 18.64 -0.35 -8.98
CA PHE A 84 18.63 -0.11 -10.43
C PHE A 84 18.91 -1.40 -11.20
N LYS A 85 18.23 -1.57 -12.33
CA LYS A 85 18.57 -2.60 -13.32
C LYS A 85 19.98 -2.35 -13.86
N LYS A 86 20.67 -3.37 -14.35
CA LYS A 86 22.00 -3.17 -14.98
C LYS A 86 21.86 -2.68 -16.42
N ASP A 87 20.93 -3.28 -17.15
CA ASP A 87 20.63 -2.97 -18.54
C ASP A 87 19.32 -2.18 -18.59
N HIS A 88 19.42 -0.86 -18.51
CA HIS A 88 18.27 0.03 -18.70
C HIS A 88 18.64 1.23 -19.56
N ASP A 89 17.66 1.74 -20.30
CA ASP A 89 17.80 2.99 -21.04
C ASP A 89 18.12 4.15 -20.10
N GLU A 90 18.79 5.18 -20.61
CA GLU A 90 19.13 6.35 -19.81
C GLU A 90 17.85 6.99 -19.21
N LEU A 91 17.83 7.11 -17.88
CA LEU A 91 16.73 7.75 -17.17
C LEU A 91 16.83 9.27 -17.35
N PRO A 92 15.87 9.92 -18.03
CA PRO A 92 15.87 11.38 -18.20
C PRO A 92 15.58 12.09 -16.88
N ASP A 93 15.83 13.39 -16.82
CA ASP A 93 15.60 14.15 -15.59
C ASP A 93 14.12 14.37 -15.24
N ASN A 94 13.20 14.38 -16.21
CA ASN A 94 11.79 14.73 -16.00
C ASN A 94 11.51 16.13 -15.39
N ARG A 95 12.46 17.08 -15.33
CA ARG A 95 12.25 18.40 -14.69
C ARG A 95 11.12 19.18 -15.36
N ALA A 96 11.11 19.25 -16.70
CA ALA A 96 10.07 20.00 -17.42
C ALA A 96 8.68 19.34 -17.30
N LEU A 97 8.62 18.01 -17.17
CA LEU A 97 7.38 17.29 -16.93
C LEU A 97 6.84 17.59 -15.53
N ALA A 98 7.71 17.51 -14.51
CA ALA A 98 7.36 17.85 -13.13
C ALA A 98 6.87 19.31 -13.01
N TRP A 99 7.57 20.25 -13.66
CA TRP A 99 7.17 21.66 -13.72
C TRP A 99 5.79 21.85 -14.34
N LYS A 100 5.52 21.22 -15.49
CA LYS A 100 4.22 21.31 -16.17
C LYS A 100 3.09 20.79 -15.27
N ARG A 101 3.31 19.68 -14.57
CA ARG A 101 2.34 19.09 -13.63
C ARG A 101 2.13 19.98 -12.40
N LEU A 102 3.20 20.54 -11.83
CA LEU A 102 3.11 21.50 -10.72
C LEU A 102 2.32 22.75 -11.13
N ARG A 103 2.61 23.33 -12.30
CA ARG A 103 1.85 24.47 -12.86
C ARG A 103 0.37 24.14 -12.97
N SER A 104 0.04 22.96 -13.51
CA SER A 104 -1.33 22.49 -13.62
C SER A 104 -2.03 22.41 -12.27
N ILE A 105 -1.35 21.92 -11.23
CA ILE A 105 -1.89 21.83 -9.87
C ILE A 105 -2.16 23.21 -9.30
N LEU A 106 -1.20 24.12 -9.38
CA LEU A 106 -1.35 25.49 -8.87
C LEU A 106 -2.52 26.21 -9.56
N GLN A 107 -2.65 26.05 -10.88
CA GLN A 107 -3.78 26.62 -11.65
C GLN A 107 -5.12 25.98 -11.28
N THR A 108 -5.17 24.65 -11.13
CA THR A 108 -6.41 23.92 -10.82
C THR A 108 -6.97 24.31 -9.44
N TYR A 109 -6.09 24.58 -8.47
CA TYR A 109 -6.47 24.89 -7.10
C TYR A 109 -6.31 26.37 -6.74
N THR A 110 -6.17 27.27 -7.73
CA THR A 110 -6.05 28.72 -7.48
C THR A 110 -7.25 29.25 -6.70
N ASP A 111 -8.47 28.80 -7.02
CA ASP A 111 -9.70 29.22 -6.34
C ASP A 111 -10.00 28.41 -5.06
N GLN A 112 -9.11 27.49 -4.66
CA GLN A 112 -9.27 26.63 -3.48
C GLN A 112 -8.05 26.75 -2.55
N PRO A 113 -7.90 27.91 -1.86
CA PRO A 113 -6.72 28.21 -1.05
C PRO A 113 -6.50 27.21 0.09
N SER A 114 -7.57 26.62 0.63
CA SER A 114 -7.49 25.60 1.68
C SER A 114 -6.79 24.32 1.22
N ILE A 115 -6.86 23.97 -0.07
CA ILE A 115 -6.16 22.81 -0.63
C ILE A 115 -4.67 23.14 -0.80
N LEU A 116 -4.34 24.31 -1.35
CA LEU A 116 -2.95 24.73 -1.50
C LEU A 116 -2.24 24.86 -0.14
N GLN A 117 -2.94 25.37 0.88
CA GLN A 117 -2.44 25.40 2.25
C GLN A 117 -2.16 24.00 2.82
N GLN A 118 -3.07 23.03 2.61
CA GLN A 118 -2.83 21.64 3.01
C GLN A 118 -1.64 21.02 2.27
N TYR A 119 -1.50 21.32 0.98
CA TYR A 119 -0.38 20.86 0.16
C TYR A 119 0.95 21.40 0.68
N ASP A 120 1.00 22.72 0.93
CA ASP A 120 2.17 23.41 1.45
C ASP A 120 2.55 22.90 2.85
N GLN A 121 1.55 22.66 3.70
CA GLN A 121 1.77 22.06 5.01
C GLN A 121 2.41 20.67 4.91
N VAL A 122 2.05 19.85 3.92
CA VAL A 122 2.69 18.54 3.72
C VAL A 122 4.19 18.70 3.41
N PHE A 123 4.58 19.65 2.55
CA PHE A 123 5.99 19.91 2.27
C PHE A 123 6.74 20.43 3.50
N LYS A 124 6.16 21.42 4.20
CA LYS A 124 6.74 21.97 5.44
C LYS A 124 6.94 20.90 6.52
N ASP A 125 5.93 20.06 6.74
CA ASP A 125 6.01 18.94 7.68
C ASP A 125 7.11 17.94 7.29
N GLN A 126 7.25 17.63 6.01
CA GLN A 126 8.26 16.68 5.53
C GLN A 126 9.67 17.25 5.63
N LEU A 127 9.85 18.55 5.38
CA LEU A 127 11.12 19.26 5.58
C LEU A 127 11.49 19.30 7.07
N GLN A 128 10.54 19.64 7.95
CA GLN A 128 10.77 19.68 9.40
C GLN A 128 11.18 18.30 9.95
N LYS A 129 10.60 17.22 9.41
CA LYS A 129 10.93 15.83 9.78
C LYS A 129 12.20 15.30 9.09
N GLY A 130 12.85 16.09 8.24
CA GLY A 130 14.01 15.68 7.45
C GLY A 130 13.72 14.56 6.46
N ILE A 131 12.45 14.34 6.08
CA ILE A 131 12.03 13.40 5.03
C ILE A 131 12.40 13.97 3.66
N LEU A 132 12.19 15.28 3.51
CA LEU A 132 12.68 16.07 2.39
C LEU A 132 13.86 16.92 2.86
N GLU A 133 14.80 17.18 1.96
CA GLU A 133 15.84 18.19 2.12
C GLU A 133 15.85 19.11 0.89
N GLU A 134 16.16 20.39 1.10
CA GLU A 134 16.32 21.37 0.03
C GLU A 134 17.63 21.14 -0.72
N VAL A 135 17.55 21.20 -2.05
CA VAL A 135 18.69 21.07 -2.94
C VAL A 135 19.17 22.46 -3.31
N HIS A 136 20.38 22.81 -2.87
CA HIS A 136 21.03 24.04 -3.32
C HIS A 136 21.77 23.76 -4.64
N GLU A 137 21.21 24.26 -5.75
CA GLU A 137 21.78 24.08 -7.09
C GLU A 137 23.21 24.63 -7.23
N SER A 138 23.63 25.56 -6.35
CA SER A 138 25.02 26.06 -6.30
C SER A 138 26.06 25.01 -5.88
N ASN A 139 25.63 23.90 -5.29
CA ASN A 139 26.48 22.77 -4.89
C ASN A 139 26.48 21.62 -5.92
N ASP A 140 25.73 21.73 -7.02
CA ASP A 140 25.71 20.76 -8.13
C ASP A 140 26.93 20.97 -9.05
N LEU A 141 28.13 20.92 -8.48
CA LEU A 141 29.36 20.73 -9.26
C LEU A 141 29.48 19.23 -9.52
N PHE A 142 29.48 18.86 -10.81
CA PHE A 142 29.65 17.51 -11.37
C PHE A 142 28.41 16.64 -11.58
N SER A 143 28.50 15.85 -12.64
CA SER A 143 27.55 14.92 -13.25
C SER A 143 26.93 13.91 -12.27
N VAL A 144 25.97 14.35 -11.45
CA VAL A 144 25.06 13.45 -10.74
C VAL A 144 23.80 13.33 -11.59
N LYS A 145 23.44 12.09 -11.98
CA LYS A 145 22.16 11.82 -12.64
C LYS A 145 21.03 12.26 -11.72
N LYS A 146 20.07 13.03 -12.24
CA LYS A 146 18.93 13.58 -11.50
C LYS A 146 17.65 13.05 -12.09
N HIS A 147 16.62 12.90 -11.27
CA HIS A 147 15.27 12.58 -11.73
C HIS A 147 14.23 13.28 -10.83
N TYR A 148 13.27 13.95 -11.47
CA TYR A 148 12.23 14.74 -10.85
C TYR A 148 10.90 13.98 -10.88
N LEU A 149 10.45 13.59 -9.69
CA LEU A 149 9.14 13.03 -9.43
C LEU A 149 8.10 14.13 -9.49
N SER A 150 7.09 13.93 -10.34
CA SER A 150 5.86 14.70 -10.25
C SER A 150 5.02 14.21 -9.08
N HIS A 151 4.10 15.05 -8.60
CA HIS A 151 3.23 14.70 -7.49
C HIS A 151 1.83 15.28 -7.71
N LEU A 152 0.83 14.70 -7.05
CA LEU A 152 -0.57 15.12 -7.14
C LEU A 152 -1.27 14.97 -5.78
N PRO A 153 -2.32 15.78 -5.52
CA PRO A 153 -3.10 15.63 -4.30
C PRO A 153 -4.12 14.48 -4.45
N VAL A 154 -4.24 13.67 -3.41
CA VAL A 154 -5.26 12.62 -3.27
C VAL A 154 -6.13 12.93 -2.07
N PHE A 155 -7.43 13.00 -2.30
CA PHE A 155 -8.43 13.26 -1.27
C PHE A 155 -9.14 11.96 -0.90
N THR A 156 -9.13 11.62 0.39
CA THR A 156 -9.87 10.47 0.91
C THR A 156 -10.79 10.92 2.05
N PRO A 157 -11.88 11.65 1.75
CA PRO A 157 -12.73 12.27 2.76
C PRO A 157 -13.44 11.26 3.68
N HIS A 158 -13.65 10.04 3.18
CA HIS A 158 -14.33 8.95 3.89
C HIS A 158 -13.39 8.10 4.77
N LYS A 159 -12.07 8.34 4.73
CA LYS A 159 -11.13 7.63 5.61
C LYS A 159 -11.05 8.35 6.95
N GLU A 160 -11.00 7.55 8.03
CA GLU A 160 -10.76 8.05 9.40
C GLU A 160 -9.36 8.68 9.55
N THR A 161 -8.40 8.29 8.71
CA THR A 161 -7.03 8.81 8.68
C THR A 161 -6.90 10.06 7.79
N THR A 162 -5.66 10.51 7.50
CA THR A 162 -5.35 11.75 6.76
C THR A 162 -6.20 11.90 5.49
N LYS A 163 -7.10 12.89 5.50
CA LYS A 163 -8.07 13.17 4.43
C LYS A 163 -7.44 13.75 3.17
N PHE A 164 -6.22 14.28 3.28
CA PHE A 164 -5.42 14.84 2.20
C PHE A 164 -4.05 14.17 2.18
N ARG A 165 -3.57 13.75 1.01
CA ARG A 165 -2.23 13.16 0.84
C ARG A 165 -1.60 13.68 -0.44
N VAL A 166 -0.28 13.87 -0.42
CA VAL A 166 0.52 14.13 -1.63
C VAL A 166 1.10 12.80 -2.09
N VAL A 167 0.79 12.40 -3.32
CA VAL A 167 1.31 11.18 -3.94
C VAL A 167 2.33 11.55 -4.99
N PHE A 168 3.51 10.96 -4.90
CA PHE A 168 4.59 11.11 -5.87
C PHE A 168 4.50 10.00 -6.91
N ASP A 169 4.59 10.37 -8.18
CA ASP A 169 4.45 9.49 -9.34
C ASP A 169 5.83 9.21 -9.94
N ALA A 170 6.42 8.07 -9.55
CA ALA A 170 7.67 7.55 -10.09
C ALA A 170 7.49 6.74 -11.40
N SER A 171 6.25 6.64 -11.89
CA SER A 171 5.93 6.07 -13.20
C SER A 171 5.78 7.16 -14.28
N ALA A 172 5.81 8.44 -13.90
CA ALA A 172 5.79 9.55 -14.86
C ALA A 172 7.03 9.52 -15.75
N HIS A 173 6.84 9.66 -17.07
CA HIS A 173 7.92 9.68 -18.05
C HIS A 173 7.53 10.48 -19.29
N TYR A 174 8.54 10.94 -20.04
CA TYR A 174 8.35 11.43 -21.40
C TYR A 174 7.99 10.28 -22.34
N LYS A 175 7.31 10.61 -23.45
CA LYS A 175 6.98 9.61 -24.48
C LYS A 175 8.27 8.92 -24.96
N ASN A 176 8.27 7.59 -24.95
CA ASN A 176 9.40 6.74 -25.34
C ASN A 176 10.65 6.85 -24.45
N CYS A 177 10.53 7.36 -23.23
CA CYS A 177 11.61 7.35 -22.24
C CYS A 177 11.20 6.49 -21.04
N PRO A 178 12.14 5.87 -20.32
CA PRO A 178 11.81 5.10 -19.14
C PRO A 178 11.42 6.01 -17.97
N SER A 179 10.55 5.51 -17.09
CA SER A 179 10.31 6.09 -15.76
C SER A 179 11.31 5.54 -14.72
N LEU A 180 11.34 6.15 -13.52
CA LEU A 180 12.14 5.60 -12.42
C LEU A 180 11.72 4.17 -12.11
N ASN A 181 10.42 3.87 -12.12
CA ASN A 181 9.91 2.52 -11.89
C ASN A 181 10.31 1.51 -12.99
N ASP A 182 10.52 1.96 -14.23
CA ASP A 182 10.94 1.08 -15.32
C ASP A 182 12.41 0.67 -15.21
N VAL A 183 13.24 1.53 -14.62
CA VAL A 183 14.68 1.27 -14.46
C VAL A 183 15.03 0.62 -13.12
N THR A 184 14.06 0.43 -12.21
CA THR A 184 14.25 -0.21 -10.90
C THR A 184 13.70 -1.63 -10.83
N HIS A 185 14.36 -2.48 -10.06
CA HIS A 185 13.86 -3.81 -9.73
C HIS A 185 12.78 -3.71 -8.64
N GLN A 186 11.55 -4.07 -8.98
CA GLN A 186 10.43 -4.18 -8.03
C GLN A 186 10.60 -5.35 -7.04
N ARG A 187 11.31 -6.41 -7.45
CA ARG A 187 11.39 -7.73 -6.80
C ARG A 187 12.82 -8.02 -6.32
N PRO A 188 13.03 -8.93 -5.36
CA PRO A 188 12.17 -10.05 -4.93
C PRO A 188 10.93 -9.70 -4.10
N THR A 189 9.86 -10.49 -4.25
CA THR A 189 8.74 -10.49 -3.29
C THR A 189 9.20 -11.19 -2.02
N MET A 190 9.38 -10.43 -0.95
CA MET A 190 9.76 -10.96 0.37
C MET A 190 8.58 -11.07 1.34
N LEU A 191 7.36 -10.84 0.86
CA LEU A 191 6.17 -10.90 1.68
C LEU A 191 5.80 -12.35 2.00
N PRO A 192 5.52 -12.66 3.27
CA PRO A 192 4.96 -13.96 3.63
C PRO A 192 3.60 -14.15 2.96
N LYS A 193 3.25 -15.42 2.74
CA LYS A 193 1.97 -15.76 2.12
C LYS A 193 0.84 -15.38 3.06
N LEU A 194 -0.08 -14.52 2.59
CA LEU A 194 -1.15 -13.99 3.42
C LEU A 194 -1.98 -15.10 4.08
N TYR A 195 -2.33 -16.16 3.34
CA TYR A 195 -3.07 -17.29 3.89
C TYR A 195 -2.30 -18.01 5.02
N SER A 196 -0.97 -18.08 4.96
CA SER A 196 -0.15 -18.68 6.02
C SER A 196 -0.15 -17.82 7.29
N ILE A 197 -0.22 -16.49 7.15
CA ILE A 197 -0.41 -15.57 8.28
C ILE A 197 -1.80 -15.77 8.88
N LEU A 198 -2.85 -15.78 8.04
CA LEU A 198 -4.23 -15.95 8.49
C LEU A 198 -4.48 -17.30 9.18
N LEU A 199 -3.83 -18.38 8.74
CA LEU A 199 -3.92 -19.68 9.40
C LEU A 199 -3.28 -19.66 10.79
N ARG A 200 -2.08 -19.07 10.94
CA ARG A 200 -1.44 -18.94 12.25
C ARG A 200 -2.23 -18.03 13.19
N PHE A 201 -2.73 -16.91 12.67
CA PHE A 201 -3.64 -16.01 13.37
C PHE A 201 -4.87 -16.73 13.93
N ARG A 202 -5.45 -17.69 13.19
CA ARG A 202 -6.63 -18.45 13.63
C ARG A 202 -6.33 -19.54 14.66
N VAL A 203 -5.11 -20.07 14.68
CA VAL A 203 -4.70 -21.13 15.60
C VAL A 203 -4.22 -20.56 16.93
N GLY A 204 -3.63 -19.36 16.92
CA GLY A 204 -3.11 -18.71 18.12
C GLY A 204 -4.19 -18.43 19.17
N LYS A 205 -3.92 -18.81 20.42
CA LYS A 205 -4.84 -18.60 21.55
C LYS A 205 -4.93 -17.13 21.95
N TYR A 206 -3.78 -16.48 22.12
CA TYR A 206 -3.68 -15.03 22.28
C TYR A 206 -3.00 -14.44 21.05
N VAL A 207 -3.53 -13.33 20.56
CA VAL A 207 -3.03 -12.71 19.34
C VAL A 207 -2.79 -11.23 19.57
N LEU A 208 -1.66 -10.73 19.10
CA LEU A 208 -1.36 -9.32 19.00
C LEU A 208 -1.25 -8.92 17.53
N ILE A 209 -1.83 -7.77 17.20
CA ILE A 209 -1.71 -7.12 15.90
C ILE A 209 -1.16 -5.72 16.14
N SER A 210 -0.26 -5.25 15.29
CA SER A 210 0.27 -3.89 15.34
C SER A 210 0.60 -3.36 13.94
N ASP A 211 0.71 -2.04 13.85
CA ASP A 211 1.10 -1.28 12.66
C ASP A 211 2.50 -0.69 12.84
N VAL A 212 3.34 -0.79 11.80
CA VAL A 212 4.64 -0.11 11.74
C VAL A 212 4.40 1.32 11.25
N GLU A 213 4.58 2.29 12.14
CA GLU A 213 4.28 3.67 11.84
C GLU A 213 5.09 4.20 10.65
N LYS A 214 4.39 4.54 9.57
CA LYS A 214 4.97 5.15 8.36
C LYS A 214 6.18 4.35 7.86
N ALA A 215 6.07 3.02 7.85
CA ALA A 215 7.17 2.08 7.66
C ALA A 215 8.19 2.45 6.57
N PHE A 216 7.74 2.83 5.37
CA PHE A 216 8.63 3.23 4.27
C PHE A 216 9.52 4.42 4.61
N LEU A 217 8.96 5.43 5.30
CA LEU A 217 9.66 6.65 5.66
C LEU A 217 10.71 6.44 6.77
N GLN A 218 10.72 5.26 7.40
CA GLN A 218 11.75 4.89 8.38
C GLN A 218 13.04 4.38 7.71
N VAL A 219 12.94 3.89 6.47
CA VAL A 219 14.09 3.43 5.68
C VAL A 219 14.73 4.61 4.96
N ARG A 220 16.04 4.81 5.15
CA ARG A 220 16.77 5.96 4.61
C ARG A 220 17.39 5.65 3.27
N LEU A 221 17.46 6.66 2.41
CA LEU A 221 18.20 6.60 1.15
C LEU A 221 19.64 7.09 1.35
N GLN A 222 20.59 6.33 0.84
CA GLN A 222 21.97 6.80 0.72
C GLN A 222 22.04 8.03 -0.16
N GLU A 223 22.94 8.94 0.20
CA GLU A 223 23.08 10.28 -0.39
C GLU A 223 23.18 10.22 -1.92
N ARG A 224 23.93 9.25 -2.45
CA ARG A 224 24.14 9.01 -3.88
C ARG A 224 22.88 8.71 -4.70
N ASP A 225 21.79 8.28 -4.06
CA ASP A 225 20.53 7.95 -4.77
C ASP A 225 19.43 8.99 -4.56
N ARG A 226 19.62 9.96 -3.66
CA ARG A 226 18.56 10.92 -3.33
C ARG A 226 18.18 11.77 -4.54
N ASP A 227 19.12 12.05 -5.42
CA ASP A 227 18.88 12.86 -6.62
C ASP A 227 17.98 12.21 -7.67
N PHE A 228 17.68 10.91 -7.55
CA PHE A 228 16.65 10.25 -8.35
C PHE A 228 15.23 10.47 -7.83
N THR A 229 15.10 11.17 -6.69
CA THR A 229 13.82 11.42 -6.01
C THR A 229 13.56 12.91 -5.85
N ARG A 230 14.12 13.75 -6.72
CA ARG A 230 13.90 15.20 -6.67
C ARG A 230 12.42 15.51 -6.91
N CYS A 231 11.91 16.59 -6.35
CA CYS A 231 10.57 17.10 -6.61
C CYS A 231 10.55 18.62 -6.51
N LEU A 232 9.51 19.23 -7.08
CA LEU A 232 9.39 20.68 -7.20
C LEU A 232 8.27 21.19 -6.30
N TRP A 233 8.49 22.32 -5.64
CA TRP A 233 7.42 23.06 -4.98
C TRP A 233 7.67 24.56 -5.06
N VAL A 234 6.72 25.35 -4.56
CA VAL A 234 6.86 26.80 -4.46
C VAL A 234 7.31 27.21 -3.06
N LYS A 235 8.15 28.25 -2.96
CA LYS A 235 8.57 28.85 -1.68
C LYS A 235 7.41 29.60 -1.02
N ASP A 236 6.58 30.24 -1.83
CA ASP A 236 5.37 30.95 -1.42
C ASP A 236 4.21 30.61 -2.36
N ILE A 237 3.18 29.98 -1.81
CA ILE A 237 1.96 29.59 -2.54
C ILE A 237 1.14 30.78 -3.04
N ASN A 238 1.36 31.99 -2.51
CA ASN A 238 0.65 33.19 -2.92
C ASN A 238 1.34 33.93 -4.08
N LYS A 239 2.52 33.47 -4.50
CA LYS A 239 3.31 34.03 -5.60
C LYS A 239 3.20 33.15 -6.84
N PRO A 240 3.34 33.73 -8.05
CA PRO A 240 3.32 32.97 -9.28
C PRO A 240 4.47 31.95 -9.32
N LEU A 241 4.24 30.85 -10.04
CA LEU A 241 5.29 29.87 -10.34
C LEU A 241 6.33 30.50 -11.27
N THR A 242 7.49 30.79 -10.71
CA THR A 242 8.67 31.42 -11.34
C THR A 242 9.92 30.69 -10.85
N GLU A 243 11.05 30.79 -11.54
CA GLU A 243 12.29 30.13 -11.08
C GLU A 243 12.74 30.69 -9.71
N GLU A 244 12.48 31.97 -9.43
CA GLU A 244 12.79 32.59 -8.13
C GLU A 244 11.93 32.01 -6.99
N ASN A 245 10.64 31.75 -7.27
CA ASN A 245 9.70 31.17 -6.32
C ASN A 245 9.74 29.63 -6.31
N LEU A 246 10.56 28.99 -7.14
CA LEU A 246 10.72 27.54 -7.16
C LEU A 246 11.68 27.09 -6.06
N ALA A 247 11.33 26.00 -5.40
CA ALA A 247 12.24 25.22 -4.57
C ALA A 247 12.37 23.80 -5.13
N VAL A 248 13.59 23.27 -5.10
CA VAL A 248 13.88 21.88 -5.44
C VAL A 248 14.14 21.12 -4.15
N TYR A 249 13.39 20.05 -3.93
CA TYR A 249 13.56 19.15 -2.80
C TYR A 249 13.98 17.77 -3.29
N ARG A 250 14.50 16.92 -2.39
CA ARG A 250 14.70 15.49 -2.65
C ARG A 250 14.42 14.67 -1.40
N PHE A 251 14.01 13.41 -1.58
CA PHE A 251 13.76 12.52 -0.46
C PHE A 251 15.06 12.01 0.16
N THR A 252 15.09 11.98 1.49
CA THR A 252 16.13 11.31 2.28
C THR A 252 15.71 9.90 2.70
N ARG A 253 14.46 9.53 2.43
CA ARG A 253 13.79 8.28 2.83
C ARG A 253 13.17 7.58 1.63
N VAL A 254 12.96 6.28 1.76
CA VAL A 254 12.19 5.53 0.77
C VAL A 254 10.74 6.03 0.77
N THR A 255 10.24 6.44 -0.40
CA THR A 255 8.91 7.04 -0.55
C THR A 255 7.92 6.06 -1.19
N PHE A 256 6.64 6.28 -0.94
CA PHE A 256 5.57 5.68 -1.73
C PHE A 256 5.67 6.14 -3.20
N GLY A 257 5.19 5.29 -4.12
CA GLY A 257 5.23 5.54 -5.56
C GLY A 257 6.39 4.86 -6.28
N ILE A 258 7.50 4.59 -5.58
CA ILE A 258 8.61 3.77 -6.11
C ILE A 258 8.25 2.28 -5.94
N ASN A 259 8.31 1.52 -7.02
CA ASN A 259 7.90 0.11 -7.04
C ASN A 259 8.79 -0.80 -6.17
N ALA A 260 10.04 -0.41 -5.95
CA ALA A 260 11.01 -1.12 -5.11
C ALA A 260 10.79 -0.90 -3.61
N SER A 261 9.99 0.10 -3.20
CA SER A 261 9.81 0.46 -1.78
C SER A 261 9.36 -0.71 -0.90
N PRO A 262 8.38 -1.55 -1.29
CA PRO A 262 7.99 -2.76 -0.54
C PRO A 262 9.14 -3.74 -0.31
N PHE A 263 9.95 -3.97 -1.34
CA PHE A 263 11.15 -4.80 -1.24
C PHE A 263 12.15 -4.20 -0.26
N LEU A 264 12.50 -2.91 -0.42
CA LEU A 264 13.48 -2.23 0.43
C LEU A 264 13.09 -2.24 1.91
N LEU A 265 11.81 -2.00 2.22
CA LEU A 265 11.29 -2.09 3.58
C LEU A 265 11.44 -3.50 4.15
N SER A 266 10.92 -4.49 3.43
CA SER A 266 10.90 -5.89 3.89
C SER A 266 12.34 -6.42 4.06
N ALA A 267 13.21 -6.16 3.08
CA ALA A 267 14.60 -6.59 3.10
C ALA A 267 15.38 -5.94 4.25
N THR A 268 15.11 -4.66 4.57
CA THR A 268 15.73 -3.97 5.71
C THR A 268 15.37 -4.62 7.04
N ILE A 269 14.08 -4.88 7.26
CA ILE A 269 13.62 -5.51 8.49
C ILE A 269 14.18 -6.93 8.60
N LEU A 270 14.08 -7.73 7.53
CA LEU A 270 14.64 -9.10 7.51
C LEU A 270 16.16 -9.13 7.71
N PHE A 271 16.89 -8.15 7.16
CA PHE A 271 18.32 -8.01 7.37
C PHE A 271 18.63 -7.79 8.85
N HIS A 272 17.91 -6.89 9.51
CA HIS A 272 18.07 -6.63 10.94
C HIS A 272 17.75 -7.85 11.79
N LEU A 273 16.59 -8.50 11.55
CA LEU A 273 16.15 -9.69 12.28
C LEU A 273 17.19 -10.83 12.21
N ARG A 274 17.82 -11.02 11.05
CA ARG A 274 18.83 -12.08 10.86
C ARG A 274 20.16 -11.77 11.57
N HIS A 275 20.62 -10.52 11.50
CA HIS A 275 22.00 -10.18 11.88
C HIS A 275 22.14 -9.53 13.25
N SER A 276 21.09 -8.92 13.80
CA SER A 276 21.17 -8.10 15.02
C SER A 276 20.30 -8.59 16.17
N VAL A 277 19.19 -9.26 15.89
CA VAL A 277 18.29 -9.76 16.96
C VAL A 277 18.82 -11.06 17.56
N GLU A 278 19.01 -11.09 18.88
CA GLU A 278 19.48 -12.27 19.62
C GLU A 278 18.40 -13.36 19.76
N LYS A 279 17.16 -12.95 20.05
CA LYS A 279 16.00 -13.85 20.19
C LYS A 279 15.56 -14.40 18.81
N LYS A 280 16.26 -15.43 18.32
CA LYS A 280 16.07 -15.97 16.97
C LYS A 280 14.67 -16.50 16.71
N ASP A 281 14.03 -17.13 17.69
CA ASP A 281 12.67 -17.67 17.54
C ASP A 281 11.66 -16.54 17.28
N LEU A 282 11.73 -15.45 18.06
CA LEU A 282 10.88 -14.28 17.86
C LEU A 282 11.22 -13.58 16.53
N ALA A 283 12.50 -13.49 16.17
CA ALA A 283 12.92 -12.92 14.89
C ALA A 283 12.34 -13.69 13.69
N GLU A 284 12.30 -15.03 13.75
CA GLU A 284 11.68 -15.87 12.74
C GLU A 284 10.15 -15.72 12.71
N GLU A 285 9.51 -15.61 13.88
CA GLU A 285 8.08 -15.30 13.99
C GLU A 285 7.75 -13.97 13.32
N ILE A 286 8.50 -12.89 13.62
CA ILE A 286 8.31 -11.58 12.99
C ILE A 286 8.51 -11.69 11.47
N ALA A 287 9.61 -12.30 11.04
CA ALA A 287 9.95 -12.43 9.62
C ALA A 287 8.86 -13.13 8.80
N THR A 288 8.15 -14.07 9.42
CA THR A 288 7.10 -14.83 8.76
C THR A 288 5.72 -14.20 8.93
N ASN A 289 5.49 -13.33 9.91
CA ASN A 289 4.19 -12.71 10.17
C ASN A 289 4.09 -11.23 9.80
N LEU A 290 5.17 -10.56 9.42
CA LEU A 290 5.12 -9.18 8.98
C LEU A 290 4.58 -9.10 7.53
N TYR A 291 3.44 -8.45 7.35
CA TYR A 291 2.85 -8.17 6.04
C TYR A 291 2.87 -6.68 5.75
N VAL A 292 3.88 -6.24 4.97
CA VAL A 292 4.15 -4.83 4.66
C VAL A 292 4.37 -4.01 5.93
N ASP A 293 3.33 -3.37 6.45
CA ASP A 293 3.31 -2.54 7.65
C ASP A 293 2.57 -3.20 8.83
N ASN A 294 1.88 -4.32 8.63
CA ASN A 294 1.12 -5.00 9.68
C ASN A 294 1.90 -6.19 10.25
N LEU A 295 2.09 -6.23 11.56
CA LEU A 295 2.71 -7.34 12.27
C LEU A 295 1.68 -8.11 13.08
N PHE A 296 1.71 -9.43 12.96
CA PHE A 296 0.89 -10.35 13.74
C PHE A 296 1.79 -11.24 14.61
N THR A 297 1.45 -11.43 15.88
CA THR A 297 2.12 -12.42 16.74
C THR A 297 1.11 -13.22 17.52
N CYS A 298 1.46 -14.45 17.86
CA CYS A 298 0.60 -15.37 18.61
C CYS A 298 1.30 -15.84 19.87
N ALA A 299 0.55 -16.10 20.93
CA ALA A 299 1.04 -16.60 22.20
C ALA A 299 0.07 -17.63 22.82
N GLU A 300 0.60 -18.55 23.60
CA GLU A 300 -0.18 -19.61 24.29
C GLU A 300 -0.65 -19.18 25.69
N THR A 301 0.07 -18.25 26.30
CA THR A 301 -0.23 -17.64 27.59
C THR A 301 -0.28 -16.13 27.48
N LYS A 302 -0.93 -15.47 28.44
CA LYS A 302 -1.03 -14.01 28.45
C LYS A 302 0.32 -13.39 28.75
N GLU A 303 1.08 -14.01 29.65
CA GLU A 303 2.41 -13.58 30.07
C GLU A 303 3.37 -13.56 28.88
N ASP A 304 3.33 -14.60 28.02
CA ASP A 304 4.11 -14.65 26.78
C ASP A 304 3.69 -13.53 25.80
N ALA A 305 2.39 -13.29 25.64
CA ALA A 305 1.89 -12.17 24.82
C ALA A 305 2.40 -10.80 25.30
N ILE A 306 2.39 -10.56 26.61
CA ILE A 306 2.86 -9.31 27.21
C ILE A 306 4.37 -9.17 27.02
N GLN A 307 5.13 -10.25 27.24
CA GLN A 307 6.57 -10.23 27.01
C GLN A 307 6.91 -10.00 25.54
N LYS A 308 6.17 -10.62 24.62
CA LYS A 308 6.32 -10.37 23.17
C LYS A 308 6.06 -8.91 22.83
N TYR A 309 5.05 -8.26 23.41
CA TYR A 309 4.84 -6.82 23.19
C TYR A 309 6.11 -6.01 23.53
N VAL A 310 6.72 -6.24 24.70
CA VAL A 310 7.96 -5.55 25.12
C VAL A 310 9.09 -5.84 24.14
N ASP A 311 9.34 -7.12 23.85
CA ASP A 311 10.41 -7.54 22.96
C ASP A 311 10.26 -6.97 21.53
N LEU A 312 9.02 -6.90 21.03
CA LEU A 312 8.71 -6.30 19.73
C LEU A 312 9.01 -4.81 19.70
N LYS A 313 8.62 -4.07 20.75
CA LYS A 313 8.93 -2.64 20.88
C LYS A 313 10.44 -2.42 20.90
N ASP A 314 11.17 -3.24 21.65
CA ASP A 314 12.63 -3.15 21.75
C ASP A 314 13.28 -3.41 20.39
N ILE A 315 12.96 -4.53 19.73
CA ILE A 315 13.52 -4.89 18.41
C ILE A 315 13.26 -3.80 17.36
N PHE A 316 12.02 -3.28 17.28
CA PHE A 316 11.72 -2.25 16.28
C PHE A 316 12.35 -0.89 16.63
N SER A 317 12.54 -0.59 17.92
CA SER A 317 13.25 0.63 18.35
C SER A 317 14.72 0.63 17.92
N GLU A 318 15.38 -0.53 17.87
CA GLU A 318 16.78 -0.67 17.41
C GLU A 318 16.99 -0.21 15.96
N ILE A 319 15.93 -0.24 15.16
CA ILE A 319 15.91 0.16 13.76
C ILE A 319 15.17 1.47 13.52
N GLN A 320 14.87 2.21 14.58
CA GLN A 320 14.15 3.49 14.55
C GLN A 320 12.77 3.36 13.90
N MET A 321 12.10 2.22 14.11
CA MET A 321 10.72 1.99 13.70
C MET A 321 9.83 1.91 14.94
N ASN A 322 8.65 2.53 14.88
CA ASN A 322 7.69 2.49 15.97
C ASN A 322 6.55 1.54 15.63
N LEU A 323 6.35 0.49 16.42
CA LEU A 323 5.12 -0.30 16.38
C LEU A 323 4.05 0.42 17.21
N ARG A 324 2.84 0.52 16.67
CA ARG A 324 1.70 1.20 17.29
C ARG A 324 0.39 0.52 16.92
N GLU A 325 -0.74 1.11 17.33
CA GLU A 325 -2.08 0.60 17.04
C GLU A 325 -2.25 -0.87 17.47
N PHE A 326 -1.63 -1.23 18.60
CA PHE A 326 -1.69 -2.57 19.12
C PHE A 326 -3.14 -2.95 19.46
N MET A 327 -3.49 -4.17 19.07
CA MET A 327 -4.75 -4.82 19.39
C MET A 327 -4.50 -6.25 19.84
N ALA A 328 -5.24 -6.68 20.86
CA ALA A 328 -5.21 -8.05 21.33
C ALA A 328 -6.61 -8.60 21.59
N ASN A 329 -6.76 -9.92 21.52
CA ASN A 329 -8.02 -10.62 21.81
C ASN A 329 -8.28 -10.86 23.31
N SER A 330 -7.51 -10.21 24.20
CA SER A 330 -7.69 -10.26 25.65
C SER A 330 -7.57 -8.86 26.25
N SER A 331 -8.54 -8.47 27.09
CA SER A 331 -8.53 -7.19 27.80
C SER A 331 -7.32 -7.06 28.71
N GLU A 332 -6.93 -8.13 29.40
CA GLU A 332 -5.78 -8.14 30.30
C GLU A 332 -4.47 -7.84 29.58
N ILE A 333 -4.29 -8.37 28.36
CA ILE A 333 -3.14 -8.04 27.51
C ILE A 333 -3.23 -6.57 27.08
N MET A 334 -4.41 -6.10 26.66
CA MET A 334 -4.60 -4.69 26.29
C MET A 334 -4.30 -3.72 27.43
N ASP A 335 -4.65 -4.07 28.66
CA ASP A 335 -4.42 -3.23 29.84
C ASP A 335 -2.93 -3.12 30.18
N SER A 336 -2.11 -4.10 29.79
CA SER A 336 -0.65 -4.08 29.96
C SER A 336 0.10 -3.29 28.89
N ILE A 337 -0.50 -3.08 27.71
CA ILE A 337 0.10 -2.32 26.60
C ILE A 337 0.05 -0.82 26.93
N ALA A 338 1.09 -0.05 26.62
CA ALA A 338 1.09 1.39 26.89
C ALA A 338 -0.05 2.12 26.15
N GLU A 339 -0.72 3.07 26.79
CA GLU A 339 -1.93 3.72 26.23
C GLU A 339 -1.69 4.35 24.84
N HIS A 340 -0.53 4.98 24.64
CA HIS A 340 -0.16 5.60 23.37
C HIS A 340 0.13 4.60 22.24
N ASP A 341 0.33 3.32 22.58
CA ASP A 341 0.56 2.24 21.62
C ASP A 341 -0.74 1.50 21.25
N ARG A 342 -1.82 1.65 22.02
CA ARG A 342 -3.10 0.95 21.79
C ARG A 342 -3.82 1.51 20.57
N SER A 343 -4.52 0.65 19.82
CA SER A 343 -5.42 1.14 18.78
C SER A 343 -6.62 1.87 19.37
N SER A 344 -7.00 2.98 18.74
CA SER A 344 -8.26 3.68 19.06
C SER A 344 -9.50 2.88 18.63
N ASN A 345 -9.33 1.87 17.77
CA ASN A 345 -10.41 1.05 17.24
C ASN A 345 -10.63 -0.21 18.10
N LYS A 346 -11.89 -0.49 18.42
CA LYS A 346 -12.26 -1.69 19.21
C LYS A 346 -12.34 -2.98 18.39
N SER A 347 -12.30 -2.89 17.06
CA SER A 347 -12.37 -4.03 16.14
C SER A 347 -11.16 -4.06 15.22
N PRO A 348 -10.43 -5.19 15.11
CA PRO A 348 -9.25 -5.25 14.26
C PRO A 348 -9.66 -5.14 12.80
N LYS A 349 -9.06 -4.18 12.08
CA LYS A 349 -9.12 -4.09 10.62
C LYS A 349 -8.21 -5.16 10.03
N VAL A 350 -8.52 -6.43 10.25
CA VAL A 350 -7.87 -7.50 9.47
C VAL A 350 -8.36 -7.32 8.04
N LEU A 351 -7.45 -7.39 7.06
CA LEU A 351 -7.74 -7.34 5.62
C LEU A 351 -8.58 -8.55 5.15
N VAL A 352 -9.77 -8.68 5.73
CA VAL A 352 -10.88 -9.50 5.30
C VAL A 352 -12.04 -8.52 5.32
N GLN A 353 -12.59 -8.18 4.15
CA GLN A 353 -13.74 -7.29 4.06
C GLN A 353 -14.78 -7.70 5.10
N THR A 354 -14.99 -6.86 6.11
CA THR A 354 -16.15 -6.96 6.98
C THR A 354 -17.34 -6.56 6.13
N GLU A 355 -18.07 -7.55 5.62
CA GLU A 355 -19.31 -7.33 4.90
C GLU A 355 -20.29 -6.58 5.82
N ASN A 356 -20.72 -5.39 5.38
CA ASN A 356 -21.59 -4.51 6.15
C ASN A 356 -22.98 -5.17 6.27
N ARG A 357 -23.36 -5.62 7.48
CA ARG A 357 -24.65 -6.29 7.79
C ARG A 357 -25.92 -5.44 7.57
N SER A 358 -25.81 -4.22 7.06
CA SER A 358 -26.89 -3.22 7.05
C SER A 358 -27.83 -3.27 5.84
N ARG A 359 -27.76 -4.28 4.96
CA ARG A 359 -28.70 -4.44 3.83
C ARG A 359 -29.37 -5.82 3.80
N ARG A 360 -30.15 -6.16 4.83
CA ARG A 360 -31.28 -7.11 4.70
C ARG A 360 -32.50 -6.58 5.47
N LYS A 361 -33.33 -5.78 4.79
CA LYS A 361 -34.70 -5.52 5.23
C LYS A 361 -35.62 -6.57 4.63
N ARG A 362 -36.42 -7.18 5.52
CA ARG A 362 -37.71 -7.89 5.31
C ARG A 362 -37.68 -9.22 4.54
N VAL A 363 -37.77 -10.32 5.29
CA VAL A 363 -38.81 -11.35 5.09
C VAL A 363 -39.33 -11.76 6.47
N ARG A 364 -40.65 -11.97 6.55
CA ARG A 364 -41.48 -12.13 7.75
C ARG A 364 -41.11 -13.33 8.62
N GLN A 365 -41.33 -13.14 9.93
CA GLN A 365 -41.41 -14.17 10.96
C GLN A 365 -42.37 -15.30 10.57
N GLN A 366 -41.93 -16.54 10.79
CA GLN A 366 -42.82 -17.62 11.19
C GLN A 366 -42.10 -18.46 12.26
N THR A 367 -42.67 -18.44 13.44
CA THR A 367 -42.24 -19.17 14.63
C THR A 367 -42.61 -20.64 14.52
N CYS A 368 -41.71 -21.55 14.86
CA CYS A 368 -42.07 -22.82 15.48
C CYS A 368 -40.89 -23.29 16.36
N GLY A 369 -41.15 -23.51 17.64
CA GLY A 369 -40.16 -23.96 18.61
C GLY A 369 -40.09 -25.48 18.68
N CYS A 370 -38.91 -26.01 19.03
CA CYS A 370 -38.79 -27.11 19.98
C CYS A 370 -37.32 -27.29 20.41
N THR A 371 -37.19 -27.88 21.59
CA THR A 371 -36.06 -27.98 22.51
C THR A 371 -35.09 -29.14 22.21
N THR A 372 -33.86 -29.01 22.74
CA THR A 372 -32.98 -30.05 23.35
C THR A 372 -31.61 -30.30 22.68
N THR A 373 -30.61 -30.24 23.55
CA THR A 373 -29.14 -30.47 23.48
C THR A 373 -28.71 -31.88 23.06
N CYS A 374 -27.55 -32.01 22.36
CA CYS A 374 -26.46 -32.95 22.70
C CYS A 374 -25.22 -32.82 21.77
N PHE A 375 -24.04 -32.94 22.37
CA PHE A 375 -22.70 -33.01 21.75
C PHE A 375 -22.42 -34.43 21.22
N HIS A 376 -21.73 -34.56 20.06
CA HIS A 376 -20.62 -35.51 19.89
C HIS A 376 -19.82 -35.28 18.58
N LEU A 377 -18.50 -35.32 18.70
CA LEU A 377 -17.51 -35.44 17.62
C LEU A 377 -17.22 -36.92 17.37
N ARG A 378 -17.12 -37.37 16.11
CA ARG A 378 -15.95 -38.07 15.49
C ARG A 378 -16.27 -38.84 14.18
N PRO A 379 -15.24 -39.22 13.37
CA PRO A 379 -15.20 -39.17 11.90
C PRO A 379 -15.30 -40.55 11.22
N SER A 380 -15.46 -40.60 9.87
CA SER A 380 -14.79 -41.59 8.99
C SER A 380 -15.31 -41.63 7.53
N TRP A 381 -14.38 -41.41 6.58
CA TRP A 381 -14.11 -42.08 5.28
C TRP A 381 -15.17 -42.38 4.19
N MET A 382 -14.78 -42.00 2.95
CA MET A 382 -14.94 -42.64 1.62
C MET A 382 -16.24 -43.39 1.24
N VAL A 383 -16.90 -42.97 0.14
CA VAL A 383 -17.26 -43.82 -1.03
C VAL A 383 -17.42 -42.94 -2.30
N HIS A 384 -16.89 -43.40 -3.43
CA HIS A 384 -17.04 -42.85 -4.80
C HIS A 384 -18.48 -43.07 -5.38
N PRO A 385 -18.85 -42.46 -6.53
CA PRO A 385 -20.22 -42.02 -6.83
C PRO A 385 -21.08 -43.04 -7.61
N PRO A 386 -22.37 -42.72 -7.83
CA PRO A 386 -22.91 -42.87 -9.17
C PRO A 386 -23.71 -41.66 -9.68
N ALA A 387 -23.83 -41.64 -11.00
CA ALA A 387 -24.37 -40.60 -11.87
C ALA A 387 -25.89 -40.39 -11.74
N GLY A 388 -26.35 -39.20 -12.16
CA GLY A 388 -27.71 -39.02 -12.70
C GLY A 388 -28.47 -37.79 -12.24
N SER A 389 -28.65 -36.86 -13.17
CA SER A 389 -29.78 -35.93 -13.32
C SER A 389 -30.16 -34.95 -12.19
N GLY A 390 -29.90 -33.66 -12.45
CA GLY A 390 -30.97 -32.68 -12.62
C GLY A 390 -31.68 -32.12 -11.38
N LYS A 391 -31.52 -30.80 -11.20
CA LYS A 391 -32.34 -29.82 -10.46
C LYS A 391 -31.88 -29.47 -9.04
N ALA A 392 -31.36 -28.24 -8.97
CA ALA A 392 -31.16 -27.32 -7.87
C ALA A 392 -31.73 -27.69 -6.49
N PHE A 393 -30.83 -27.89 -5.53
CA PHE A 393 -31.11 -27.77 -4.10
C PHE A 393 -30.38 -26.55 -3.55
N SER A 394 -31.13 -25.69 -2.86
CA SER A 394 -30.61 -24.57 -2.08
C SER A 394 -29.79 -25.10 -0.89
N THR A 395 -28.53 -24.71 -0.79
CA THR A 395 -27.71 -25.01 0.38
C THR A 395 -27.80 -23.85 1.37
N THR A 396 -28.57 -24.05 2.45
CA THR A 396 -28.60 -23.19 3.62
C THR A 396 -27.28 -23.34 4.37
N ALA A 397 -26.42 -22.32 4.37
CA ALA A 397 -25.25 -22.27 5.23
C ALA A 397 -25.68 -21.90 6.67
N MET A 398 -25.38 -22.76 7.64
CA MET A 398 -25.50 -22.46 9.07
C MET A 398 -24.40 -21.47 9.48
N GLU A 399 -24.78 -20.24 9.84
CA GLU A 399 -23.93 -19.31 10.60
C GLU A 399 -23.74 -19.85 12.03
N THR A 400 -22.51 -20.20 12.42
CA THR A 400 -22.16 -20.38 13.83
C THR A 400 -21.74 -19.02 14.38
N THR A 401 -22.58 -18.42 15.22
CA THR A 401 -22.27 -17.16 15.92
C THR A 401 -21.55 -17.51 17.22
N VAL A 402 -20.27 -17.18 17.35
CA VAL A 402 -19.60 -17.12 18.66
C VAL A 402 -19.88 -15.74 19.25
N ARG A 403 -20.66 -15.69 20.33
CA ARG A 403 -20.74 -14.51 21.19
C ARG A 403 -19.47 -14.46 22.03
N VAL A 404 -18.72 -13.38 21.89
CA VAL A 404 -17.68 -13.01 22.86
C VAL A 404 -18.41 -12.24 23.96
N GLY A 405 -18.44 -12.82 25.15
CA GLY A 405 -18.74 -12.12 26.40
C GLY A 405 -17.45 -11.61 27.02
#